data_AF-A0A960F5G9-F1
#
_entry.id   AF-A0A960F5G9-F1
#
_cell.length_a   1.000
_cell.length_b   1.000
_cell.length_c   1.000
_cell.angle_alpha   90.00
_cell.angle_beta   90.00
_cell.angle_gamma   90.00
#
_symmetry.space_group_name_H-M   'P 1'
#
loop_
_entity.id
_entity.type
_entity.pdbx_description
1 polymer ?
#
loop_
_entity_poly.entity_id
_entity_poly.type
_entity_poly.pdbx_seq_one_letter_code
_entity_poly.pdbx_strand_id
1 'polypeptide(L)'
;MTRRHVRVDPSFFDDLDAQLEPDRGPSGQPSSTDFLVLDLPSIVDRFAENFDTLAVAYPGRDDYRVLITTGTLVATAAVIGQLVADDTVVLMGIDIELAWPSDEHLD
;
A
#
# COMPACT_ATOMS: atom_id res chain seq x y z
N MET A 1 -4.00 18.85 -13.88
CA MET A 1 -3.93 17.38 -14.01
C MET A 1 -5.28 16.82 -13.61
N THR A 2 -5.75 15.78 -14.28
CA THR A 2 -7.05 15.15 -14.00
C THR A 2 -6.85 14.04 -12.98
N ARG A 3 -7.70 13.99 -11.96
CA ARG A 3 -7.69 12.93 -10.95
C ARG A 3 -8.22 11.63 -11.58
N ARG A 4 -7.41 10.57 -11.55
CA ARG A 4 -7.75 9.25 -12.10
C ARG A 4 -8.67 8.47 -11.16
N HIS A 5 -9.49 7.59 -11.75
CA HIS A 5 -10.20 6.59 -10.97
C HIS A 5 -9.20 5.54 -10.47
N VAL A 6 -9.38 5.08 -9.23
CA VAL A 6 -8.50 4.07 -8.62
C VAL A 6 -9.37 2.95 -8.09
N ARG A 7 -8.99 1.71 -8.40
CA ARG A 7 -9.56 0.52 -7.80
C ARG A 7 -8.46 -0.34 -7.19
N VAL A 8 -8.85 -1.22 -6.28
CA VAL A 8 -7.96 -2.19 -5.64
C VAL A 8 -8.25 -3.56 -6.22
N ASP A 9 -7.21 -4.27 -6.63
CA ASP A 9 -7.33 -5.65 -7.11
C ASP A 9 -7.48 -6.62 -5.92
N PRO A 10 -8.22 -7.74 -6.06
CA PRO A 10 -8.31 -8.74 -5.00
C PRO A 10 -6.96 -9.21 -4.45
N SER A 11 -5.94 -9.37 -5.29
CA SER A 11 -4.61 -9.82 -4.85
C SER A 11 -3.95 -8.88 -3.84
N PHE A 12 -4.28 -7.59 -3.87
CA PHE A 12 -3.79 -6.64 -2.87
C PHE A 12 -4.26 -7.00 -1.46
N PHE A 13 -5.50 -7.48 -1.33
CA PHE A 13 -6.06 -7.87 -0.03
C PHE A 13 -5.44 -9.18 0.45
N ASP A 14 -5.21 -10.13 -0.47
CA ASP A 14 -4.51 -11.38 -0.16
C ASP A 14 -3.09 -11.08 0.38
N ASP A 15 -2.37 -10.14 -0.25
CA ASP A 15 -1.05 -9.70 0.21
C ASP A 15 -1.11 -9.02 1.59
N LEU A 16 -2.11 -8.16 1.80
CA LEU A 16 -2.30 -7.44 3.06
C LEU A 16 -2.60 -8.40 4.22
N ASP A 17 -3.53 -9.33 4.02
CA ASP A 17 -3.94 -10.30 5.04
C ASP A 17 -2.84 -11.35 5.31
N ALA A 18 -1.93 -11.59 4.36
CA ALA A 18 -0.75 -12.42 4.58
C ALA A 18 0.30 -11.74 5.49
N GLN A 19 0.24 -10.42 5.65
CA GLN A 19 1.21 -9.61 6.40
C GLN A 19 0.66 -9.06 7.71
N LEU A 20 -0.66 -8.81 7.77
CA LEU A 20 -1.36 -8.28 8.94
C LEU A 20 -2.58 -9.14 9.26
N GLU A 21 -2.74 -9.47 10.53
CA GLU A 21 -3.95 -10.13 11.02
C GLU A 21 -5.18 -9.21 10.87
N PRO A 22 -6.41 -9.76 10.74
CA PRO A 22 -7.63 -8.96 10.60
C PRO A 22 -7.97 -8.09 11.81
N ASP A 23 -7.55 -8.53 13.00
CA ASP A 23 -7.77 -7.88 14.28
C ASP A 23 -6.46 -7.36 14.88
N ARG A 24 -6.54 -6.34 15.73
CA ARG A 24 -5.37 -5.79 16.42
C ARG A 24 -4.72 -6.85 17.31
N GLY A 25 -3.39 -6.91 17.25
CA GLY A 25 -2.60 -7.79 18.10
C GLY A 25 -2.67 -7.39 19.58
N PRO A 26 -2.33 -8.32 20.50
CA PRO A 26 -2.46 -8.13 21.94
C PRO A 26 -1.60 -6.99 22.51
N SER A 27 -0.56 -6.57 21.80
CA SER A 27 0.32 -5.45 22.20
C SER A 27 0.05 -4.17 21.39
N GLY A 28 -1.10 -4.10 20.70
CA GLY A 28 -1.49 -2.93 19.90
C GLY A 28 -0.95 -2.93 18.47
N GLN A 29 -0.47 -4.08 17.97
CA GLN A 29 -0.07 -4.24 16.58
C GLN A 29 -1.22 -3.84 15.64
N PRO A 30 -0.92 -3.15 14.52
CA PRO A 30 -1.94 -2.77 13.56
C PRO A 30 -2.53 -4.01 12.89
N SER A 31 -3.81 -3.91 12.53
CA SER A 31 -4.53 -4.93 11.77
C SER A 31 -4.66 -4.55 10.29
N SER A 32 -5.01 -5.52 9.44
CA SER A 32 -5.38 -5.23 8.05
C SER A 32 -6.57 -4.26 7.99
N THR A 33 -7.55 -4.42 8.89
CA THR A 33 -8.67 -3.48 9.05
C THR A 33 -8.20 -2.05 9.32
N ASP A 34 -7.26 -1.86 10.23
CA ASP A 34 -6.74 -0.53 10.55
C ASP A 34 -6.04 0.09 9.33
N PHE A 35 -5.23 -0.68 8.60
CA PHE A 35 -4.54 -0.22 7.40
C PHE A 35 -5.52 0.25 6.31
N LEU A 36 -6.57 -0.54 6.06
CA LEU A 36 -7.61 -0.21 5.10
C LEU A 36 -8.35 1.10 5.42
N VAL A 37 -8.55 1.37 6.71
CA VAL A 37 -9.29 2.57 7.16
C VAL A 37 -8.40 3.80 7.23
N LEU A 38 -7.15 3.66 7.68
CA LEU A 38 -6.30 4.80 8.03
C LEU A 38 -5.28 5.15 6.93
N ASP A 39 -4.68 4.14 6.28
CA ASP A 39 -3.54 4.37 5.37
C ASP A 39 -3.94 4.30 3.90
N LEU A 40 -4.76 3.30 3.52
CA LEU A 40 -5.18 3.08 2.13
C LEU A 40 -5.82 4.31 1.46
N PRO A 41 -6.67 5.14 2.12
CA PRO A 41 -7.26 6.31 1.46
C PRO A 41 -6.21 7.30 0.94
N SER A 42 -5.15 7.54 1.72
CA SER A 42 -4.07 8.45 1.34
C SER A 42 -3.24 7.89 0.17
N ILE A 43 -3.04 6.57 0.13
CA ILE A 43 -2.36 5.87 -0.96
C ILE A 43 -3.19 6.00 -2.24
N VAL A 44 -4.49 5.75 -2.17
CA VAL A 44 -5.43 5.92 -3.28
C VAL A 44 -5.38 7.34 -3.83
N ASP A 45 -5.43 8.36 -2.96
CA ASP A 45 -5.34 9.76 -3.36
C ASP A 45 -4.03 10.06 -4.10
N ARG A 46 -2.90 9.52 -3.62
CA ARG A 46 -1.60 9.71 -4.26
C ARG A 46 -1.55 9.12 -5.67
N PHE A 47 -2.06 7.91 -5.87
CA PHE A 47 -2.16 7.30 -7.20
C PHE A 47 -3.13 8.09 -8.10
N ALA A 48 -4.27 8.52 -7.56
CA ALA A 48 -5.28 9.25 -8.32
C ALA A 48 -4.74 10.58 -8.86
N GLU A 49 -3.95 11.30 -8.07
CA GLU A 49 -3.52 12.67 -8.39
C GLU A 49 -2.16 12.73 -9.07
N ASN A 50 -1.26 11.79 -8.76
CA ASN A 50 0.17 11.94 -9.05
C ASN A 50 0.78 10.74 -9.79
N PHE A 51 -0.04 9.84 -10.36
CA PHE A 51 0.40 8.60 -11.02
C PHE A 51 1.65 8.80 -11.90
N ASP A 52 1.62 9.77 -12.82
CA ASP A 52 2.68 9.99 -13.82
C ASP A 52 4.01 10.45 -13.20
N THR A 53 3.98 10.95 -11.96
CA THR A 53 5.18 11.40 -11.22
C THR A 53 5.74 10.34 -10.28
N LEU A 54 5.00 9.25 -10.05
CA LEU A 54 5.48 8.14 -9.23
C LEU A 54 6.63 7.41 -9.92
N ALA A 55 7.45 6.76 -9.11
CA ALA A 55 8.58 5.97 -9.59
C ALA A 55 8.08 4.82 -10.48
N VAL A 56 8.80 4.52 -11.56
CA VAL A 56 8.54 3.36 -12.42
C VAL A 56 8.86 2.09 -11.63
N ALA A 57 7.91 1.17 -11.50
CA ALA A 57 8.11 -0.06 -10.75
C ALA A 57 8.98 -1.07 -11.51
N TYR A 58 8.80 -1.16 -12.84
CA TYR A 58 9.55 -2.09 -13.69
C TYR A 58 10.14 -1.35 -14.92
N PRO A 59 11.44 -1.51 -15.23
CA PRO A 59 12.05 -0.86 -16.38
C PRO A 59 11.28 -1.13 -17.68
N GLY A 60 10.94 -0.06 -18.42
CA GLY A 60 10.20 -0.14 -19.68
C GLY A 60 8.68 -0.35 -19.53
N ARG A 61 8.14 -0.34 -18.30
CA ARG A 61 6.71 -0.43 -17.99
C ARG A 61 6.22 0.84 -17.32
N ASP A 62 6.09 1.90 -18.09
CA ASP A 62 5.57 3.20 -17.61
C ASP A 62 4.12 3.13 -17.11
N ASP A 63 3.41 2.06 -17.50
CA ASP A 63 2.10 1.67 -17.00
C ASP A 63 2.15 1.12 -15.57
N TYR A 64 3.32 0.83 -15.00
CA TYR A 64 3.47 0.38 -13.61
C TYR A 64 4.24 1.40 -12.77
N ARG A 65 3.60 1.82 -11.69
CA ARG A 65 4.14 2.80 -10.75
C ARG A 65 4.19 2.23 -9.35
N VAL A 66 5.22 2.61 -8.60
CA VAL A 66 5.36 2.25 -7.19
C VAL A 66 5.30 3.49 -6.32
N LEU A 67 4.51 3.40 -5.25
CA LEU A 67 4.50 4.37 -4.16
C LEU A 67 5.16 3.72 -2.95
N ILE A 68 6.28 4.29 -2.50
CA ILE A 68 6.88 3.97 -1.21
C ILE A 68 6.40 5.06 -0.24
N THR A 69 5.76 4.67 0.85
CA THR A 69 5.20 5.60 1.82
C THR A 69 5.37 5.11 3.24
N THR A 70 5.35 6.05 4.17
CA THR A 70 5.25 5.78 5.60
C THR A 70 3.79 5.96 6.00
N GLY A 71 3.19 4.94 6.59
CA GLY A 71 1.82 5.01 7.08
C GLY A 71 1.74 5.59 8.49
N THR A 72 0.52 5.79 8.95
CA THR A 72 0.21 6.05 10.36
C THR A 72 0.49 4.82 11.21
N LEU A 73 0.27 3.63 10.64
CA LEU A 73 0.34 2.36 11.36
C LEU A 73 1.56 1.52 11.02
N VAL A 74 2.05 1.64 9.78
CA VAL A 74 3.16 0.84 9.27
C VAL A 74 4.38 1.71 9.05
N ALA A 75 5.55 1.19 9.41
CA ALA A 75 6.79 1.93 9.31
C ALA A 75 7.10 2.29 7.85
N THR A 76 6.91 1.34 6.93
CA THR A 76 6.99 1.61 5.48
C THR A 76 6.10 0.63 4.73
N ALA A 77 5.45 1.11 3.68
CA ALA A 77 4.72 0.29 2.72
C ALA A 77 5.13 0.64 1.29
N ALA A 78 5.27 -0.38 0.45
CA ALA A 78 5.43 -0.26 -0.99
C ALA A 78 4.16 -0.78 -1.68
N VAL A 79 3.50 0.08 -2.45
CA VAL A 79 2.29 -0.27 -3.20
C VAL A 79 2.54 -0.13 -4.68
N ILE A 80 2.15 -1.14 -5.45
CA ILE A 80 2.28 -1.14 -6.91
C ILE A 80 0.91 -0.87 -7.54
N GLY A 81 0.86 0.13 -8.41
CA GLY A 81 -0.32 0.48 -9.21
C GLY A 81 -0.04 0.32 -10.71
N GLN A 82 -1.02 -0.21 -11.43
CA GLN A 82 -0.99 -0.31 -12.90
C GLN A 82 -2.03 0.62 -13.53
N LEU A 83 -1.64 1.40 -14.54
CA LEU A 83 -2.55 2.11 -15.41
C LEU A 83 -3.10 1.15 -16.48
N VAL A 84 -4.42 1.06 -16.59
CA VAL A 84 -5.10 0.25 -17.61
C VAL A 84 -5.77 1.13 -18.68
N ALA A 85 -6.28 0.50 -19.74
CA ALA A 85 -6.66 1.18 -20.99
C ALA A 85 -7.77 2.25 -20.88
N ASP A 86 -8.54 2.28 -19.78
CA ASP A 86 -9.61 3.23 -19.50
C ASP A 86 -9.16 4.41 -18.60
N ASP A 87 -7.85 4.62 -18.44
CA ASP A 87 -7.24 5.61 -17.53
C ASP A 87 -7.52 5.34 -16.03
N THR A 88 -7.99 4.13 -15.70
CA THR A 88 -8.09 3.66 -14.32
C THR A 88 -6.73 3.16 -13.83
N VAL A 89 -6.38 3.50 -12.58
CA VAL A 89 -5.27 2.88 -11.86
C VAL A 89 -5.78 1.71 -11.03
N VAL A 90 -5.10 0.57 -11.11
CA VAL A 90 -5.40 -0.63 -10.34
C VAL A 90 -4.27 -0.86 -9.36
N LEU A 91 -4.54 -0.82 -8.05
CA LEU A 91 -3.57 -1.21 -7.04
C LEU A 91 -3.49 -2.74 -7.01
N MET A 92 -2.33 -3.28 -7.35
CA MET A 92 -2.14 -4.71 -7.61
C MET A 92 -1.60 -5.48 -6.41
N GLY A 93 -0.73 -4.85 -5.61
CA GLY A 93 -0.06 -5.52 -4.50
C GLY A 93 0.58 -4.55 -3.52
N ILE A 94 0.90 -5.07 -2.35
CA ILE A 94 1.46 -4.32 -1.23
C ILE A 94 2.52 -5.15 -0.51
N ASP A 95 3.61 -4.49 -0.13
CA ASP A 95 4.63 -5.02 0.78
C ASP A 95 4.79 -4.05 1.96
N ILE A 96 4.69 -4.55 3.18
CA ILE A 96 4.73 -3.80 4.42
C ILE A 96 5.97 -4.21 5.20
N GLU A 97 6.86 -3.25 5.41
CA GLU A 97 7.92 -3.38 6.39
C GLU A 97 7.39 -2.96 7.76
N LEU A 98 7.26 -3.93 8.66
CA LEU A 98 6.92 -3.70 10.05
C LEU A 98 8.20 -3.48 10.87
N ALA A 99 8.62 -2.23 11.02
CA ALA A 99 9.54 -1.87 12.10
C ALA A 99 8.77 -1.84 13.43
N TRP A 100 8.23 -2.99 13.86
CA TRP A 100 7.79 -3.14 15.24
C TRP A 100 9.04 -3.34 16.09
N PRO A 101 9.22 -2.68 17.25
CA PRO A 101 10.26 -3.09 18.17
C PRO A 101 9.92 -4.52 18.60
N SER A 102 10.59 -5.51 18.02
CA SER A 102 10.71 -6.81 18.65
C SER A 102 11.22 -6.52 20.06
N ASP A 103 10.55 -7.04 21.09
CA ASP A 103 11.10 -7.03 22.45
C ASP A 103 12.55 -7.53 22.34
N GLU A 104 13.50 -6.60 22.37
CA GLU A 104 14.88 -6.94 22.69
C GLU A 104 14.75 -7.60 24.06
N HIS A 105 15.06 -8.89 24.09
CA HIS A 105 15.20 -9.67 25.30
C HIS A 105 16.04 -8.83 26.26
N LEU A 106 15.38 -8.27 27.28
CA LEU A 106 16.07 -7.66 28.40
C LEU A 106 16.70 -8.82 29.19
N ASP A 107 17.88 -9.25 28.74
CA ASP A 107 18.83 -10.04 29.53
C ASP A 107 19.81 -9.12 30.28
#